data_AF-A0A957STT6-F1
#
_entry.id   AF-A0A957STT6-F1
#
_cell.length_a   1.000
_cell.length_b   1.000
_cell.length_c   1.000
_cell.angle_alpha   90.00
_cell.angle_beta   90.00
_cell.angle_gamma   90.00
#
_symmetry.space_group_name_H-M   'P 1'
#
loop_
_entity.id
_entity.type
_entity.pdbx_description
1 polymer ?
#
loop_
_entity_poly.entity_id
_entity_poly.type
_entity_poly.pdbx_seq_one_letter_code
_entity_poly.pdbx_strand_id
1 'polypeptide(L)'
;MKTNIEWTYSGKPDGFFGTGATQAEQNLVWLFGILSTALLGWFWWHTSMDWSWWQYAIALLLALDVLGGVVANSLNSCKRFYHSPVQPEETGFTALAKNHFVFTLLHIHPILIGLVFGNMNLTYGIIWYVVMLIVSAAVQRLPLYLQRPSAMGVIMLAILVNYYVISPVAGFEWFIPALFLKIVYGHIVQEEPYRA
;
A
#
# COMPACT_ATOMS: atom_id res chain seq x y z
N MET A 1 9.96 13.58 -27.36
CA MET A 1 10.38 13.68 -25.94
C MET A 1 11.39 12.58 -25.67
N LYS A 2 12.55 12.88 -25.08
CA LYS A 2 13.46 11.84 -24.58
C LYS A 2 12.90 11.34 -23.25
N THR A 3 12.70 10.04 -23.10
CA THR A 3 12.41 9.42 -21.81
C THR A 3 13.69 9.41 -20.99
N ASN A 4 13.71 10.13 -19.86
CA ASN A 4 14.86 10.15 -18.96
C ASN A 4 14.57 9.28 -17.74
N ILE A 5 15.29 8.16 -17.60
CA ILE A 5 15.22 7.31 -16.42
C ILE A 5 16.22 7.86 -15.41
N GLU A 6 15.76 8.25 -14.23
CA GLU A 6 16.61 8.83 -13.19
C GLU A 6 16.41 8.06 -11.88
N TRP A 7 17.45 7.35 -11.41
CA TRP A 7 17.41 6.64 -10.13
C TRP A 7 17.89 7.48 -8.95
N THR A 8 18.66 8.54 -9.22
CA THR A 8 19.20 9.44 -8.21
C THR A 8 18.15 10.39 -7.67
N TYR A 9 18.27 10.75 -6.40
CA TYR A 9 17.44 11.75 -5.76
C TYR A 9 18.23 12.40 -4.61
N SER A 10 17.78 13.58 -4.20
CA SER A 10 18.34 14.35 -3.09
C SER A 10 17.23 15.19 -2.45
N GLY A 11 17.49 15.72 -1.26
CA GLY A 11 16.57 16.57 -0.51
C GLY A 11 16.23 15.99 0.85
N LYS A 12 15.18 16.52 1.47
CA LYS A 12 14.75 16.07 2.80
C LYS A 12 14.25 14.61 2.74
N PRO A 13 14.71 13.72 3.64
CA PRO A 13 14.18 12.35 3.77
C PRO A 13 12.66 12.34 3.90
N ASP A 14 12.00 11.56 3.03
CA ASP A 14 10.54 11.43 3.01
C ASP A 14 10.16 9.99 2.67
N GLY A 15 9.66 9.26 3.67
CA GLY A 15 9.21 7.87 3.52
C GLY A 15 7.76 7.72 3.07
N PHE A 16 7.02 8.81 2.88
CA PHE A 16 5.63 8.79 2.43
C PHE A 16 5.53 9.00 0.93
N PHE A 17 6.20 10.04 0.41
CA PHE A 17 6.20 10.37 -1.01
C PHE A 17 7.48 9.97 -1.74
N GLY A 18 8.52 9.54 -1.00
CA GLY A 18 9.86 9.38 -1.53
C GLY A 18 10.59 10.71 -1.61
N THR A 19 11.87 10.72 -1.23
CA THR A 19 12.68 11.94 -1.25
C THR A 19 12.76 12.56 -2.65
N GLY A 20 12.55 13.87 -2.71
CA GLY A 20 12.54 14.63 -3.96
C GLY A 20 11.26 14.51 -4.77
N ALA A 21 10.14 14.05 -4.16
CA ALA A 21 8.81 14.09 -4.78
C ALA A 21 8.41 15.52 -5.16
N THR A 22 7.92 15.68 -6.39
CA THR A 22 7.41 16.96 -6.88
C THR A 22 6.07 17.31 -6.24
N GLN A 23 5.67 18.58 -6.31
CA GLN A 23 4.35 19.01 -5.83
C GLN A 23 3.22 18.30 -6.60
N ALA A 24 3.41 18.00 -7.89
CA ALA A 24 2.43 17.27 -8.68
C ALA A 24 2.25 15.83 -8.16
N GLU A 25 3.34 15.13 -7.87
CA GLU A 25 3.31 13.79 -7.28
C GLU A 25 2.61 13.80 -5.90
N GLN A 26 2.96 14.74 -5.02
CA GLN A 26 2.32 14.88 -3.71
C GLN A 26 0.82 15.19 -3.84
N ASN A 27 0.45 16.09 -4.76
CA ASN A 27 -0.95 16.46 -4.99
C ASN A 27 -1.78 15.27 -5.49
N LEU A 28 -1.22 14.40 -6.35
CA LEU A 28 -1.91 13.19 -6.79
C LEU A 28 -2.23 12.26 -5.61
N VAL A 29 -1.25 12.03 -4.73
CA VAL A 29 -1.43 11.19 -3.54
C VAL A 29 -2.50 11.78 -2.62
N TRP A 30 -2.41 13.08 -2.31
CA TRP A 30 -3.40 13.72 -1.45
C TRP A 30 -4.79 13.73 -2.07
N LEU A 31 -4.90 14.05 -3.36
CA LEU A 31 -6.17 14.08 -4.07
C LEU A 31 -6.87 12.73 -3.98
N PHE A 32 -6.22 11.65 -4.41
CA PHE A 32 -6.85 10.34 -4.43
C PHE A 32 -6.99 9.74 -3.03
N GLY A 33 -6.00 9.93 -2.15
CA GLY A 33 -6.08 9.49 -0.75
C GLY A 33 -7.25 10.12 0.00
N ILE A 34 -7.42 11.44 -0.09
CA ILE A 34 -8.51 12.17 0.58
C ILE A 34 -9.86 11.84 -0.08
N LEU A 35 -9.95 11.86 -1.42
CA LEU A 35 -11.21 11.58 -2.11
C LEU A 35 -11.72 10.17 -1.83
N SER A 36 -10.86 9.15 -1.91
CA SER A 36 -11.27 7.77 -1.66
C SER A 36 -11.60 7.53 -0.18
N THR A 37 -10.85 8.15 0.74
CA THR A 37 -11.16 8.09 2.18
C THR A 37 -12.48 8.78 2.51
N ALA A 38 -12.74 9.94 1.92
CA ALA A 38 -14.00 10.67 2.11
C ALA A 38 -15.19 9.89 1.54
N LEU A 39 -15.03 9.24 0.38
CA LEU A 39 -16.06 8.39 -0.22
C LEU A 39 -16.40 7.20 0.68
N LEU A 40 -15.39 6.53 1.26
CA LEU A 40 -15.63 5.45 2.23
C LEU A 40 -16.25 5.95 3.53
N GLY A 41 -15.79 7.09 4.05
CA GLY A 41 -16.38 7.74 5.21
C GLY A 41 -17.86 8.05 5.00
N TRP A 42 -18.20 8.61 3.83
CA TRP A 42 -19.59 8.84 3.43
C TRP A 42 -20.38 7.53 3.33
N PHE A 43 -19.80 6.49 2.72
CA PHE A 43 -20.44 5.18 2.60
C PHE A 43 -20.74 4.55 3.96
N TRP A 44 -19.77 4.51 4.88
CA TRP A 44 -19.97 3.94 6.22
C TRP A 44 -21.00 4.73 7.04
N TRP A 45 -20.99 6.06 6.92
CA TRP A 45 -22.00 6.91 7.53
C TRP A 45 -23.39 6.64 6.96
N HIS A 46 -23.52 6.58 5.64
CA HIS A 46 -24.82 6.38 4.97
C HIS A 46 -25.41 4.99 5.23
N THR A 47 -24.57 3.97 5.31
CA THR A 47 -24.97 2.60 5.62
C THR A 47 -25.20 2.34 7.11
N SER A 48 -24.97 3.37 7.96
CA SER A 48 -25.16 3.29 9.41
C SER A 48 -24.43 2.10 10.03
N MET A 49 -23.13 1.95 9.72
CA MET A 49 -22.30 0.90 10.30
C MET A 49 -22.37 0.97 11.83
N ASP A 50 -22.57 -0.19 12.46
CA ASP A 50 -22.65 -0.34 13.93
C ASP A 50 -21.25 -0.26 14.56
N TRP A 51 -20.62 0.90 14.37
CA TRP A 51 -19.27 1.20 14.81
C TRP A 51 -19.31 2.32 15.85
N SER A 52 -18.47 2.20 16.85
CA SER A 52 -18.15 3.31 17.74
C SER A 52 -17.39 4.40 16.99
N TRP A 53 -17.47 5.65 17.45
CA TRP A 53 -16.77 6.79 16.83
C TRP A 53 -15.27 6.55 16.63
N TRP A 54 -14.61 5.83 17.54
CA TRP A 54 -13.18 5.52 17.44
C TRP A 54 -12.88 4.47 16.37
N GLN A 55 -13.81 3.56 16.07
CA GLN A 55 -13.71 2.62 14.96
C GLN A 55 -13.77 3.37 13.62
N TYR A 56 -14.64 4.38 13.50
CA TYR A 56 -14.62 5.28 12.34
C TYR A 56 -13.27 6.00 12.18
N ALA A 57 -12.69 6.52 13.27
CA ALA A 57 -11.38 7.17 13.21
C ALA A 57 -10.28 6.22 12.73
N ILE A 58 -10.24 4.99 13.24
CA ILE A 58 -9.29 3.96 12.79
C ILE A 58 -9.55 3.62 11.31
N ALA A 59 -10.80 3.41 10.91
CA ALA A 59 -11.16 3.05 9.54
C ALA A 59 -10.74 4.14 8.54
N LEU A 60 -10.93 5.42 8.88
CA LEU A 60 -10.50 6.56 8.06
C LEU A 60 -8.98 6.65 7.96
N LEU A 61 -8.24 6.40 9.05
CA LEU A 61 -6.78 6.37 9.02
C LEU A 61 -6.26 5.21 8.16
N LEU A 62 -6.87 4.02 8.25
CA LEU A 62 -6.54 2.87 7.41
C LEU A 62 -6.84 3.14 5.94
N ALA A 63 -8.00 3.75 5.63
CA ALA A 63 -8.34 4.13 4.28
C ALA A 63 -7.34 5.14 3.70
N LEU A 64 -6.98 6.18 4.45
CA LEU A 64 -6.01 7.18 3.99
C LEU A 64 -4.64 6.58 3.76
N ASP A 65 -4.15 5.76 4.69
CA ASP A 65 -2.86 5.08 4.54
C ASP A 65 -2.85 4.12 3.35
N VAL A 66 -3.84 3.24 3.23
CA VAL A 66 -3.83 2.18 2.22
C VAL A 66 -4.13 2.77 0.84
N LEU A 67 -5.19 3.57 0.69
CA LEU A 67 -5.62 4.12 -0.60
C LEU A 67 -4.68 5.23 -1.08
N GLY A 68 -4.24 6.11 -0.17
CA GLY A 68 -3.18 7.08 -0.47
C GLY A 68 -1.88 6.36 -0.82
N GLY A 69 -1.53 5.31 -0.06
CA GLY A 69 -0.34 4.51 -0.27
C GLY A 69 -0.31 3.74 -1.60
N VAL A 70 -1.46 3.35 -2.16
CA VAL A 70 -1.53 2.80 -3.53
C VAL A 70 -0.92 3.78 -4.53
N VAL A 71 -1.32 5.05 -4.46
CA VAL A 71 -0.82 6.10 -5.36
C VAL A 71 0.62 6.47 -4.99
N ALA A 72 0.90 6.65 -3.69
CA ALA A 72 2.21 7.06 -3.21
C ALA A 72 3.30 6.08 -3.61
N ASN A 73 3.10 4.78 -3.39
CA ASN A 73 4.09 3.76 -3.73
C ASN A 73 4.24 3.58 -5.26
N SER A 74 3.27 4.05 -6.04
CA SER A 74 3.34 4.04 -7.51
C SER A 74 4.08 5.25 -8.09
N LEU A 75 4.47 6.23 -7.27
CA LEU A 75 5.22 7.41 -7.73
C LEU A 75 6.65 7.04 -8.13
N ASN A 76 7.19 7.73 -9.14
CA ASN A 76 8.58 7.58 -9.54
C ASN A 76 9.55 7.98 -8.40
N SER A 77 9.20 8.99 -7.59
CA SER A 77 9.94 9.33 -6.37
C SER A 77 10.01 8.18 -5.36
N CYS A 78 8.91 7.48 -5.12
CA CYS A 78 8.88 6.31 -4.25
C CYS A 78 9.67 5.14 -4.84
N LYS A 79 9.56 4.90 -6.16
CA LYS A 79 10.36 3.86 -6.83
C LYS A 79 11.86 4.13 -6.66
N ARG A 80 12.30 5.38 -6.88
CA ARG A 80 13.69 5.77 -6.61
C ARG A 80 14.08 5.53 -5.15
N PHE A 81 13.25 6.01 -4.23
CA PHE A 81 13.52 5.93 -2.80
C PHE A 81 13.62 4.48 -2.32
N TYR A 82 12.56 3.67 -2.46
CA TYR A 82 12.52 2.30 -1.92
C TYR A 82 13.52 1.34 -2.56
N HIS A 83 13.86 1.51 -3.85
CA HIS A 83 14.78 0.62 -4.56
C HIS A 83 16.23 1.12 -4.62
N SER A 84 16.57 2.14 -3.84
CA SER A 84 17.94 2.63 -3.72
C SER A 84 18.55 2.26 -2.35
N PRO A 85 19.89 2.21 -2.24
CA PRO A 85 20.55 2.09 -0.95
C PRO A 85 20.12 3.19 0.02
N VAL A 86 20.18 2.89 1.32
CA VAL A 86 19.96 3.88 2.39
C VAL A 86 21.04 4.97 2.28
N GLN A 87 20.63 6.24 2.26
CA GLN A 87 21.52 7.40 2.24
C GLN A 87 21.85 7.85 3.68
N PRO A 88 23.00 8.51 3.93
CA PRO A 88 23.43 8.91 5.28
C PRO A 88 22.41 9.73 6.09
N GLU A 89 21.62 10.57 5.41
CA GLU A 89 20.58 11.41 5.99
C GLU A 89 19.29 10.66 6.36
N GLU A 90 19.10 9.44 5.83
CA GLU A 90 17.91 8.63 6.08
C GLU A 90 18.11 7.80 7.36
N THR A 91 17.32 8.12 8.38
CA THR A 91 17.42 7.50 9.71
C THR A 91 16.03 7.12 10.22
N GLY A 92 15.98 6.17 11.17
CA GLY A 92 14.72 5.73 11.79
C GLY A 92 13.76 5.14 10.76
N PHE A 93 12.54 5.70 10.68
CA PHE A 93 11.48 5.18 9.81
C PHE A 93 11.84 5.25 8.31
N THR A 94 12.54 6.29 7.86
CA THR A 94 12.89 6.42 6.42
C THR A 94 13.86 5.34 5.97
N ALA A 95 14.88 5.04 6.78
CA ALA A 95 15.78 3.91 6.53
C ALA A 95 15.04 2.56 6.61
N LEU A 96 14.15 2.41 7.60
CA LEU A 96 13.37 1.18 7.79
C LEU A 96 12.43 0.89 6.62
N ALA A 97 11.81 1.94 6.07
CA ALA A 97 10.83 1.83 4.99
C ALA A 97 11.45 1.32 3.68
N LYS A 98 12.76 1.45 3.48
CA LYS A 98 13.47 0.86 2.32
C LYS A 98 13.69 -0.64 2.44
N ASN A 99 13.58 -1.20 3.65
CA ASN A 99 13.58 -2.63 3.82
C ASN A 99 12.20 -3.19 3.45
N HIS A 100 12.09 -3.68 2.22
CA HIS A 100 10.86 -4.24 1.66
C HIS A 100 10.17 -5.26 2.58
N PHE A 101 10.94 -6.12 3.25
CA PHE A 101 10.39 -7.12 4.16
C PHE A 101 9.82 -6.47 5.43
N VAL A 102 10.55 -5.55 6.05
CA VAL A 102 10.08 -4.85 7.26
C VAL A 102 8.88 -3.97 6.93
N PHE A 103 8.92 -3.25 5.80
CA PHE A 103 7.79 -2.44 5.34
C PHE A 103 6.54 -3.32 5.20
N THR A 104 6.62 -4.46 4.51
CA THR A 104 5.50 -5.40 4.42
C THR A 104 5.04 -5.92 5.79
N LEU A 105 5.97 -6.27 6.70
CA LEU A 105 5.62 -6.76 8.04
C LEU A 105 4.81 -5.75 8.88
N LEU A 106 5.11 -4.46 8.74
CA LEU A 106 4.41 -3.39 9.48
C LEU A 106 2.95 -3.21 9.05
N HIS A 107 2.55 -3.73 7.89
CA HIS A 107 1.17 -3.64 7.39
C HIS A 107 0.29 -4.73 8.00
N ILE A 108 0.18 -4.73 9.34
CA ILE A 108 -0.69 -5.62 10.13
C ILE A 108 -2.19 -5.32 9.98
N HIS A 109 -2.55 -4.42 9.07
CA HIS A 109 -3.92 -3.97 8.83
C HIS A 109 -4.95 -5.10 8.65
N PRO A 110 -4.66 -6.24 7.97
CA PRO A 110 -5.63 -7.34 7.89
C PRO A 110 -6.00 -7.90 9.26
N ILE A 111 -5.01 -8.04 10.16
CA ILE A 111 -5.20 -8.51 11.54
C ILE A 111 -6.02 -7.49 12.33
N LEU A 112 -5.67 -6.21 12.23
CA LEU A 112 -6.40 -5.13 12.89
C LEU A 112 -7.86 -5.08 12.43
N ILE A 113 -8.13 -5.24 11.13
CA ILE A 113 -9.48 -5.22 10.56
C ILE A 113 -10.29 -6.41 11.07
N GLY A 114 -9.73 -7.62 11.02
CA GLY A 114 -10.39 -8.82 11.54
C GLY A 114 -10.73 -8.72 13.04
N LEU A 115 -9.82 -8.15 13.83
CA LEU A 115 -10.00 -7.95 15.27
C LEU A 115 -11.06 -6.89 15.59
N VAL A 116 -10.90 -5.69 15.03
CA VAL A 116 -11.66 -4.50 15.44
C VAL A 116 -13.03 -4.42 14.77
N PHE A 117 -13.15 -4.89 13.53
CA PHE A 117 -14.38 -4.72 12.73
C PHE A 117 -15.00 -6.07 12.33
N GLY A 118 -14.24 -7.16 12.38
CA GLY A 118 -14.65 -8.49 11.96
C GLY A 118 -15.18 -9.39 13.07
N ASN A 119 -15.64 -8.87 14.20
CA ASN A 119 -16.05 -9.67 15.37
C ASN A 119 -14.97 -10.65 15.83
N MET A 120 -13.73 -10.17 16.01
CA MET A 120 -12.58 -10.98 16.40
C MET A 120 -12.23 -12.09 15.39
N ASN A 121 -12.51 -11.89 14.10
CA ASN A 121 -12.17 -12.83 13.03
C ASN A 121 -10.66 -12.83 12.74
N LEU A 122 -9.91 -13.48 13.63
CA LEU A 122 -8.48 -13.69 13.50
C LEU A 122 -8.12 -14.57 12.30
N THR A 123 -9.00 -15.48 11.90
CA THR A 123 -8.78 -16.35 10.73
C THR A 123 -8.63 -15.50 9.46
N TYR A 124 -9.55 -14.55 9.21
CA TYR A 124 -9.44 -13.60 8.11
C TYR A 124 -8.12 -12.82 8.17
N GLY A 125 -7.83 -12.23 9.34
CA GLY A 125 -6.68 -11.37 9.52
C GLY A 125 -5.34 -12.08 9.34
N ILE A 126 -5.18 -13.26 9.94
CA ILE A 126 -3.96 -14.07 9.86
C ILE A 126 -3.77 -14.61 8.44
N ILE A 127 -4.83 -15.14 7.80
CA ILE A 127 -4.71 -15.68 6.44
C ILE A 127 -4.22 -14.59 5.49
N TRP A 128 -4.90 -13.44 5.44
CA TRP A 128 -4.52 -12.38 4.50
C TRP A 128 -3.14 -11.77 4.81
N TYR A 129 -2.79 -11.64 6.09
CA TYR A 129 -1.46 -11.18 6.48
C TYR A 129 -0.36 -12.15 6.02
N VAL A 130 -0.53 -13.45 6.26
CA VAL A 130 0.44 -14.48 5.84
C VAL A 130 0.51 -14.58 4.32
N VAL A 131 -0.63 -14.53 3.62
CA VAL A 131 -0.66 -14.55 2.15
C VAL A 131 0.10 -13.35 1.59
N MET A 132 -0.15 -12.13 2.10
CA MET A 132 0.59 -10.92 1.69
C MET A 132 2.10 -11.13 1.83
N LEU A 133 2.57 -11.62 2.98
CA LEU A 133 4.00 -11.86 3.22
C LEU A 133 4.59 -12.87 2.23
N ILE A 134 3.90 -13.99 2.01
CA ILE A 134 4.35 -15.04 1.08
C ILE A 134 4.45 -14.49 -0.33
N VAL A 135 3.41 -13.81 -0.83
CA VAL A 135 3.40 -13.36 -2.22
C VAL A 135 4.35 -12.20 -2.46
N SER A 136 4.49 -11.26 -1.52
CA SER A 136 5.49 -10.19 -1.60
C SER A 136 6.90 -10.79 -1.69
N ALA A 137 7.21 -11.77 -0.84
CA ALA A 137 8.51 -12.43 -0.83
C ALA A 137 8.73 -13.31 -2.06
N ALA A 138 7.68 -13.89 -2.64
CA ALA A 138 7.76 -14.66 -3.89
C ALA A 138 8.02 -13.75 -5.09
N VAL A 139 7.25 -12.67 -5.24
CA VAL A 139 7.40 -11.68 -6.33
C VAL A 139 8.79 -11.04 -6.29
N GLN A 140 9.27 -10.64 -5.12
CA GLN A 140 10.59 -10.00 -4.97
C GLN A 140 11.75 -10.89 -5.43
N ARG A 141 11.61 -12.21 -5.35
CA ARG A 141 12.63 -13.19 -5.77
C ARG A 141 12.63 -13.49 -7.27
N LEU A 142 11.60 -13.04 -8.00
CA LEU A 142 11.54 -13.24 -9.44
C LEU A 142 12.54 -12.33 -10.16
N PRO A 143 13.05 -12.75 -11.34
CA PRO A 143 13.72 -11.86 -12.27
C PRO A 143 12.88 -10.59 -12.52
N LEU A 144 13.54 -9.43 -12.60
CA LEU A 144 12.89 -8.12 -12.66
C LEU A 144 11.76 -8.03 -13.70
N TYR A 145 11.99 -8.55 -14.91
CA TYR A 145 11.02 -8.52 -16.01
C TYR A 145 9.74 -9.35 -15.74
N LEU A 146 9.77 -10.27 -14.77
CA LEU A 146 8.63 -11.07 -14.34
C LEU A 146 7.89 -10.49 -13.13
N GLN A 147 8.53 -9.61 -12.35
CA GLN A 147 7.93 -9.11 -11.11
C GLN A 147 6.59 -8.43 -11.36
N ARG A 148 6.53 -7.54 -12.35
CA ARG A 148 5.30 -6.80 -12.68
C ARG A 148 4.14 -7.70 -13.13
N PRO A 149 4.28 -8.56 -14.16
CA PRO A 149 3.18 -9.44 -14.57
C PRO A 149 2.79 -10.44 -13.46
N SER A 150 3.74 -10.95 -12.69
CA SER A 150 3.45 -11.84 -11.56
C SER A 150 2.70 -11.14 -10.43
N ALA A 151 3.08 -9.90 -10.08
CA ALA A 151 2.35 -9.09 -9.10
C ALA A 151 0.89 -8.89 -9.54
N MET A 152 0.66 -8.53 -10.80
CA MET A 152 -0.70 -8.37 -11.34
C MET A 152 -1.51 -9.67 -11.30
N GLY A 153 -0.90 -10.80 -11.67
CA GLY A 153 -1.55 -12.11 -11.59
C GLY A 153 -1.95 -12.48 -10.16
N VAL A 154 -1.05 -12.26 -9.19
CA VAL A 154 -1.33 -12.47 -7.77
C VAL A 154 -2.44 -11.53 -7.27
N ILE A 155 -2.41 -10.25 -7.64
CA ILE A 155 -3.45 -9.29 -7.25
C ILE A 155 -4.81 -9.75 -7.80
N MET A 156 -4.88 -10.18 -9.05
CA MET A 156 -6.12 -10.69 -9.64
C MET A 156 -6.63 -11.93 -8.90
N LEU A 157 -5.75 -12.88 -8.55
CA LEU A 157 -6.12 -14.02 -7.73
C LEU A 157 -6.60 -13.61 -6.34
N ALA A 158 -5.93 -12.65 -5.70
CA ALA A 158 -6.33 -12.14 -4.39
C ALA A 158 -7.71 -11.46 -4.45
N ILE A 159 -8.00 -10.72 -5.52
CA ILE A 159 -9.34 -10.14 -5.76
C ILE A 159 -10.39 -11.26 -5.84
N LEU A 160 -10.17 -12.29 -6.67
CA LEU A 160 -11.13 -13.39 -6.82
C LEU A 160 -11.33 -14.16 -5.51
N VAL A 161 -10.25 -14.44 -4.77
CA VAL A 161 -10.33 -15.09 -3.47
C VAL A 161 -11.07 -14.22 -2.45
N ASN A 162 -10.81 -12.91 -2.42
CA ASN A 162 -11.50 -11.95 -1.54
C ASN A 162 -13.00 -11.82 -1.85
N TYR A 163 -13.42 -12.00 -3.10
CA TYR A 163 -14.84 -11.93 -3.46
C TYR A 163 -15.58 -13.25 -3.30
N TYR A 164 -14.93 -14.38 -3.60
CA TYR A 164 -15.63 -15.66 -3.77
C TYR A 164 -15.25 -16.75 -2.78
N VAL A 165 -14.16 -16.60 -2.02
CA VAL A 165 -13.62 -17.67 -1.16
C VAL A 165 -13.52 -17.23 0.29
N ILE A 166 -12.88 -16.09 0.56
CA ILE A 166 -12.73 -15.53 1.90
C ILE A 166 -13.58 -14.28 1.97
N SER A 167 -14.73 -14.36 2.63
CA SER A 167 -15.62 -13.23 2.79
C SER A 167 -14.89 -12.06 3.47
N PRO A 168 -14.97 -10.84 2.90
CA PRO A 168 -14.36 -9.67 3.50
C PRO A 168 -15.12 -9.24 4.75
N VAL A 169 -14.43 -8.52 5.63
CA VAL A 169 -15.09 -7.82 6.75
C VAL A 169 -15.95 -6.70 6.17
N ALA A 170 -17.20 -6.58 6.65
CA ALA A 170 -18.15 -5.60 6.17
C ALA A 170 -17.58 -4.17 6.26
N GLY A 171 -17.68 -3.41 5.17
CA GLY A 171 -17.10 -2.06 5.03
C GLY A 171 -15.62 -2.03 4.63
N PHE A 172 -14.96 -3.19 4.54
CA PHE A 172 -13.56 -3.36 4.13
C PHE A 172 -13.41 -4.27 2.89
N GLU A 173 -14.43 -4.35 2.05
CA GLU A 173 -14.42 -5.16 0.81
C GLU A 173 -13.30 -4.74 -0.15
N TRP A 174 -12.97 -3.46 -0.16
CA TRP A 174 -11.93 -2.81 -0.97
C TRP A 174 -10.50 -3.07 -0.45
N PHE A 175 -10.36 -3.50 0.81
CA PHE A 175 -9.09 -3.42 1.54
C PHE A 175 -8.02 -4.35 0.98
N ILE A 176 -8.32 -5.63 0.78
CA ILE A 176 -7.33 -6.60 0.25
C ILE A 176 -6.85 -6.22 -1.15
N PRO A 177 -7.73 -5.89 -2.12
CA PRO A 177 -7.30 -5.37 -3.42
C PRO A 177 -6.36 -4.16 -3.30
N ALA A 178 -6.72 -3.16 -2.48
CA ALA A 178 -5.92 -1.95 -2.32
C ALA A 178 -4.58 -2.21 -1.60
N LEU A 179 -4.58 -3.04 -0.56
CA LEU A 179 -3.35 -3.42 0.15
C LEU A 179 -2.37 -4.14 -0.77
N PHE A 180 -2.86 -5.08 -1.59
CA PHE A 180 -2.00 -5.81 -2.51
C PHE A 180 -1.48 -4.89 -3.63
N LEU A 181 -2.27 -3.94 -4.11
CA LEU A 181 -1.80 -2.89 -5.02
C LEU A 181 -0.71 -2.03 -4.35
N LYS A 182 -0.92 -1.58 -3.12
CA LYS A 182 0.06 -0.75 -2.38
C LYS A 182 1.37 -1.48 -2.14
N ILE A 183 1.31 -2.73 -1.69
CA ILE A 183 2.47 -3.49 -1.22
C ILE A 183 3.07 -4.32 -2.35
N VAL A 184 2.32 -5.27 -2.90
CA VAL A 184 2.84 -6.26 -3.86
C VAL A 184 3.23 -5.60 -5.17
N TYR A 185 2.43 -4.64 -5.66
CA TYR A 185 2.78 -3.89 -6.87
C TYR A 185 3.55 -2.62 -6.56
N GLY A 186 2.97 -1.72 -5.77
CA GLY A 186 3.52 -0.38 -5.51
C GLY A 186 4.88 -0.41 -4.83
N HIS A 187 5.05 -1.22 -3.79
CA HIS A 187 6.29 -1.21 -3.01
C HIS A 187 7.32 -2.25 -3.48
N ILE A 188 6.88 -3.48 -3.76
CA ILE A 188 7.79 -4.60 -4.05
C ILE A 188 8.32 -4.56 -5.49
N VAL A 189 7.49 -4.23 -6.48
CA VAL A 189 7.90 -4.27 -7.89
C VAL A 189 8.74 -3.06 -8.21
N GLN A 190 9.97 -3.29 -8.65
CA GLN A 190 10.83 -2.23 -9.17
C GLN A 190 10.40 -1.86 -10.61
N GLU A 191 10.18 -0.57 -10.86
CA GLU A 191 9.84 -0.01 -12.17
C GLU A 191 10.77 1.17 -12.47
N GLU A 192 11.03 1.44 -13.76
CA GLU A 192 11.89 2.56 -14.18
C GLU A 192 11.28 3.90 -13.78
N PRO A 193 11.96 4.70 -12.93
CA PRO A 193 11.47 6.01 -12.53
C PRO A 193 11.80 7.04 -13.60
N TYR A 194 10.79 7.46 -14.36
CA TYR A 194 10.95 8.51 -15.36
C TYR A 194 10.88 9.92 -14.76
N ARG A 195 11.60 10.85 -15.39
CA ARG A 195 11.49 12.30 -15.14
C ARG A 195 11.43 13.05 -16.46
N ALA A 196 10.67 14.14 -16.46
CA ALA A 196 10.63 15.10 -17.57
C ALA A 196 11.66 16.21 -17.35
#